data_AF-A0A2S2PSN1-F1
#
_entry.id   AF-A0A2S2PSN1-F1
#
_cell.length_a   1.000
_cell.length_b   1.000
_cell.length_c   1.000
_cell.angle_alpha   90.00
_cell.angle_beta   90.00
_cell.angle_gamma   90.00
#
_symmetry.space_group_name_H-M   'P 1'
#
loop_
_entity.id
_entity.type
_entity.pdbx_description
1 polymer ?
#
loop_
_entity_poly.entity_id
_entity_poly.type
_entity_poly.pdbx_seq_one_letter_code
_entity_poly.pdbx_strand_id
1 'polypeptide(L)'
;MYVFIQRNSEREPQILDYQTQQYKLFPVIASSLVYKFAAKWLWDKYSAVTSQLERGDLVQLPELHAMACCLKAVGTSDASISVTSCRLACGGHGYMNCSNLPNIYALITATETYEGENTVLLLQTARFLIKSYESMQMGNNMSMLETLSYLERYSSLKRLPWTTTLDCMASAFFQVAGR
;
A
#
# COMPACT_ATOMS: atom_id res chain seq x y z
N MET A 1 32.25 4.01 -12.52
CA MET A 1 32.89 5.20 -13.12
C MET A 1 31.90 5.80 -14.12
N TYR A 2 30.97 6.64 -13.65
CA TYR A 2 30.16 7.50 -14.52
C TYR A 2 30.89 8.83 -14.58
N VAL A 3 31.59 9.07 -15.68
CA VAL A 3 32.30 10.32 -15.96
C VAL A 3 31.26 11.36 -16.36
N PHE A 4 30.93 12.29 -15.46
CA PHE A 4 30.17 13.48 -15.81
C PHE A 4 31.16 14.57 -16.23
N ILE A 5 31.09 14.95 -17.50
CA ILE A 5 31.85 16.05 -18.10
C ILE A 5 31.38 17.34 -17.43
N GLN A 6 32.18 17.85 -16.49
CA GLN A 6 32.02 19.19 -15.94
C GLN A 6 32.36 20.20 -17.04
N ARG A 7 31.36 20.97 -17.49
CA ARG A 7 31.59 22.19 -18.27
C ARG A 7 32.18 23.24 -17.31
N ASN A 8 33.36 23.76 -17.66
CA ASN A 8 34.16 24.70 -16.86
C ASN A 8 33.32 25.74 -16.07
N SER A 9 33.65 25.90 -14.78
CA SER A 9 33.33 27.03 -13.88
C SER A 9 31.95 27.09 -13.18
N GLU A 10 31.13 26.05 -13.20
CA GLU A 10 29.88 26.01 -12.40
C GLU A 10 30.05 25.18 -11.11
N ARG A 11 29.40 25.61 -10.01
CA ARG A 11 29.37 24.86 -8.74
C ARG A 11 28.78 23.47 -8.98
N GLU A 12 29.26 22.46 -8.24
CA GLU A 12 28.68 21.12 -8.32
C GLU A 12 27.17 21.19 -7.98
N PRO A 13 26.29 20.69 -8.87
CA PRO A 13 24.85 20.73 -8.64
C PRO A 13 24.47 19.83 -7.46
N GLN A 14 23.37 20.14 -6.77
CA GLN A 14 22.95 19.31 -5.65
C GLN A 14 22.51 17.94 -6.17
N ILE A 15 22.80 16.88 -5.40
CA ILE A 15 22.41 15.53 -5.83
C ILE A 15 20.90 15.37 -6.01
N LEU A 16 20.09 16.22 -5.36
CA LEU A 16 18.63 16.21 -5.47
C LEU A 16 18.12 16.83 -6.79
N ASP A 17 18.96 17.58 -7.50
CA ASP A 17 18.60 18.17 -8.80
C ASP A 17 18.56 17.11 -9.90
N TYR A 18 19.20 15.96 -9.68
CA TYR A 18 19.17 14.85 -10.63
C TYR A 18 17.82 14.11 -10.57
N GLN A 19 17.18 13.95 -11.74
CA GLN A 19 15.93 13.23 -11.88
C GLN A 19 15.99 11.79 -11.35
N THR A 20 17.14 11.13 -11.47
CA THR A 20 17.35 9.78 -10.93
C THR A 20 17.27 9.74 -9.40
N GLN A 21 17.69 10.82 -8.72
CA GLN A 21 17.59 10.94 -7.28
C GLN A 21 16.17 11.31 -6.85
N GLN A 22 15.52 12.20 -7.58
CA GLN A 22 14.11 12.56 -7.36
C GLN A 22 13.20 11.33 -7.51
N TYR A 23 13.43 10.49 -8.53
CA TYR A 23 12.67 9.26 -8.73
C TYR A 23 12.83 8.24 -7.59
N LYS A 24 13.95 8.28 -6.86
CA LYS A 24 14.13 7.45 -5.66
C LYS A 24 13.42 8.01 -4.44
N LEU A 25 13.50 9.33 -4.22
CA LEU A 25 13.08 9.95 -2.95
C LEU A 25 11.64 10.46 -2.97
N PHE A 26 11.17 11.06 -4.06
CA PHE A 26 9.84 11.67 -4.10
C PHE A 26 8.70 10.65 -3.97
N PRO A 27 8.76 9.46 -4.59
CA PRO A 27 7.76 8.42 -4.34
C PRO A 27 7.74 7.97 -2.88
N VAL A 28 8.90 7.84 -2.23
CA VAL A 28 8.99 7.47 -0.82
C VAL A 28 8.33 8.53 0.07
N ILE A 29 8.58 9.81 -0.20
CA ILE A 29 7.95 10.92 0.53
C ILE A 29 6.43 10.89 0.32
N ALA A 30 5.97 10.74 -0.92
CA ALA A 30 4.54 10.65 -1.24
C ALA A 30 3.88 9.46 -0.51
N SER A 31 4.47 8.27 -0.57
CA SER A 31 3.99 7.08 0.13
C SER A 31 3.89 7.31 1.64
N SER A 32 4.89 7.97 2.26
CA SER A 32 4.85 8.27 3.70
C SER A 32 3.64 9.13 4.10
N LEU A 33 3.26 10.08 3.25
CA LEU A 33 2.08 10.93 3.46
C LEU A 33 0.78 10.14 3.27
N VAL A 34 0.71 9.32 2.22
CA VAL A 34 -0.44 8.44 1.97
C VAL A 34 -0.66 7.49 3.14
N TYR A 35 0.39 6.83 3.64
CA TYR A 35 0.28 5.94 4.79
C TYR A 35 -0.13 6.67 6.06
N LYS A 36 0.33 7.91 6.26
CA LYS A 36 -0.12 8.74 7.39
C LYS A 36 -1.63 9.02 7.34
N PHE A 37 -2.16 9.35 6.16
CA PHE A 37 -3.61 9.57 6.00
C PHE A 37 -4.41 8.28 6.13
N ALA A 38 -3.93 7.18 5.54
CA ALA A 38 -4.57 5.87 5.66
C ALA A 38 -4.62 5.39 7.11
N ALA A 39 -3.52 5.53 7.86
CA ALA A 39 -3.46 5.19 9.28
C ALA A 39 -4.41 6.05 10.12
N LYS A 40 -4.49 7.36 9.82
CA LYS A 40 -5.46 8.24 10.48
C LYS A 40 -6.90 7.81 10.22
N TRP A 41 -7.25 7.53 8.97
CA TRP A 41 -8.59 7.06 8.61
C TRP A 41 -8.93 5.74 9.33
N LEU A 42 -7.99 4.79 9.37
CA LEU A 42 -8.18 3.52 10.07
C LEU A 42 -8.38 3.72 11.58
N TRP A 43 -7.65 4.67 12.17
CA TRP A 43 -7.81 5.02 13.58
C TRP A 43 -9.18 5.62 13.90
N ASP A 44 -9.67 6.51 13.03
CA ASP A 44 -11.00 7.10 13.15
C ASP A 44 -12.09 6.00 13.03
N LYS A 45 -11.90 5.04 12.10
CA LYS A 45 -12.78 3.85 11.96
C LYS A 45 -12.71 2.92 13.18
N TYR A 46 -11.52 2.64 13.70
CA TYR A 46 -11.34 1.88 14.93
C TYR A 46 -12.12 2.49 16.09
N SER A 47 -12.02 3.81 16.28
CA SER A 47 -12.72 4.53 17.34
C SER A 47 -14.25 4.41 17.20
N ALA A 48 -14.77 4.53 15.98
CA ALA A 48 -16.19 4.36 15.70
C ALA A 48 -16.68 2.94 16.01
N VAL A 49 -15.96 1.91 15.54
CA VAL A 49 -16.33 0.50 15.77
C VAL A 49 -16.24 0.12 17.24
N THR A 50 -15.23 0.60 17.98
CA THR A 50 -15.13 0.35 19.43
C THR A 50 -16.32 0.96 20.18
N SER A 51 -16.81 2.13 19.78
CA SER A 51 -18.02 2.71 20.39
C SER A 51 -19.31 1.92 20.08
N GLN A 52 -19.35 1.22 18.95
CA GLN A 52 -20.46 0.32 18.56
C GLN A 52 -20.38 -1.01 19.32
N LEU A 53 -19.15 -1.50 19.54
CA LEU A 53 -18.86 -2.71 20.30
C LEU A 53 -19.38 -2.61 21.75
N GLU A 54 -19.23 -1.45 22.38
CA GLU A 54 -19.79 -1.17 23.72
C GLU A 54 -21.32 -1.31 23.76
N ARG A 55 -21.99 -1.17 22.62
CA ARG A 55 -23.44 -1.33 22.45
C ARG A 55 -23.84 -2.73 21.98
N GLY A 56 -22.87 -3.64 21.84
CA GLY A 56 -23.08 -5.02 21.39
C GLY A 56 -23.16 -5.22 19.87
N ASP A 57 -22.85 -4.20 19.07
CA ASP A 57 -22.82 -4.32 17.61
C ASP A 57 -21.44 -4.78 17.12
N LEU A 58 -21.41 -5.94 16.48
CA LEU A 58 -20.21 -6.62 15.98
C LEU A 58 -20.09 -6.60 14.45
N VAL A 59 -21.03 -5.96 13.75
CA VAL A 59 -21.17 -6.09 12.28
C VAL A 59 -19.93 -5.57 11.54
N GLN A 60 -19.33 -4.47 12.00
CA GLN A 60 -18.18 -3.82 11.32
C GLN A 60 -16.81 -4.38 11.74
N LEU A 61 -16.77 -5.20 12.79
CA LEU A 61 -15.52 -5.70 13.37
C LEU A 61 -14.68 -6.55 12.38
N PRO A 62 -15.26 -7.44 11.55
CA PRO A 62 -14.50 -8.22 10.57
C PRO A 62 -13.81 -7.36 9.51
N GLU A 63 -14.46 -6.29 9.05
CA GLU A 63 -13.88 -5.38 8.05
C GLU A 63 -12.75 -4.54 8.66
N LEU A 64 -12.97 -4.00 9.86
CA LEU A 64 -11.92 -3.28 10.58
C LEU A 64 -10.67 -4.14 10.76
N HIS A 65 -10.84 -5.40 11.16
CA HIS A 65 -9.75 -6.35 11.30
C HIS A 65 -9.03 -6.59 9.97
N ALA A 66 -9.76 -6.89 8.90
CA ALA A 66 -9.17 -7.12 7.58
C ALA A 66 -8.39 -5.89 7.06
N MET A 67 -8.93 -4.69 7.24
CA MET A 67 -8.27 -3.44 6.86
C MET A 67 -7.01 -3.17 7.68
N ALA A 68 -7.04 -3.44 8.98
CA ALA A 68 -5.87 -3.31 9.84
C ALA A 68 -4.75 -4.29 9.45
N CYS A 69 -5.10 -5.56 9.21
CA CYS A 69 -4.16 -6.58 8.75
C CYS A 69 -3.52 -6.20 7.42
N CYS A 70 -4.33 -5.74 6.46
CA CYS A 70 -3.86 -5.30 5.15
C CYS A 70 -2.93 -4.09 5.26
N LEU A 71 -3.36 -3.02 5.94
CA LEU A 71 -2.58 -1.79 6.08
C LEU A 71 -1.24 -2.06 6.79
N LYS A 72 -1.24 -2.89 7.82
CA LYS A 72 0.00 -3.28 8.50
C LYS A 72 0.92 -4.06 7.57
N ALA A 73 0.43 -5.07 6.85
CA ALA A 73 1.27 -5.90 6.00
C ALA A 73 1.88 -5.10 4.84
N VAL A 74 1.06 -4.31 4.14
CA VAL A 74 1.50 -3.52 2.98
C VAL A 74 2.37 -2.35 3.44
N GLY A 75 1.93 -1.60 4.45
CA GLY A 75 2.65 -0.42 4.95
C GLY A 75 4.03 -0.74 5.53
N THR A 76 4.19 -1.87 6.24
CA THR A 76 5.50 -2.27 6.79
C THR A 76 6.45 -2.73 5.69
N SER A 77 5.97 -3.50 4.72
CA SER A 77 6.75 -3.96 3.56
C SER A 77 7.26 -2.77 2.74
N ASP A 78 6.37 -1.81 2.43
CA ASP A 78 6.72 -0.60 1.69
C ASP A 78 7.67 0.32 2.47
N ALA A 79 7.51 0.41 3.80
CA ALA A 79 8.41 1.18 4.65
C ALA A 79 9.84 0.61 4.65
N SER A 80 9.98 -0.71 4.64
CA SER A 80 11.28 -1.42 4.57
C SER A 80 12.01 -1.13 3.25
N ILE A 81 11.27 -1.17 2.14
CA ILE A 81 11.79 -0.80 0.80
C ILE A 81 12.16 0.70 0.76
N SER A 82 11.32 1.54 1.37
CA SER A 82 11.49 3.00 1.39
C SER A 82 12.75 3.43 2.14
N VAL A 83 12.96 2.92 3.35
CA VAL A 83 14.16 3.27 4.14
C VAL A 83 15.43 2.75 3.48
N THR A 84 15.37 1.59 2.84
CA THR A 84 16.49 1.05 2.05
C THR A 84 16.81 1.97 0.87
N SER A 85 15.79 2.48 0.18
CA SER A 85 15.94 3.44 -0.91
C SER A 85 16.60 4.74 -0.43
N CYS A 86 16.17 5.28 0.72
CA CYS A 86 16.79 6.44 1.36
C CYS A 86 18.26 6.18 1.72
N ARG A 87 18.57 5.00 2.27
CA ARG A 87 19.94 4.59 2.62
C ARG A 87 20.86 4.59 1.41
N LEU A 88 20.40 4.00 0.31
CA LEU A 88 21.16 3.94 -0.95
C LEU A 88 21.27 5.31 -1.62
N ALA A 89 20.27 6.17 -1.48
CA ALA A 89 20.26 7.53 -2.01
C ALA A 89 21.33 8.43 -1.35
N CYS A 90 21.72 8.16 -0.10
CA CYS A 90 22.79 8.85 0.62
C CYS A 90 24.22 8.36 0.28
N GLY A 91 24.37 7.41 -0.65
CA GLY A 91 25.67 6.86 -1.03
C GLY A 91 26.40 6.19 0.14
N GLY A 92 27.73 6.31 0.19
CA GLY A 92 28.55 5.68 1.23
C GLY A 92 28.23 6.17 2.65
N HIS A 93 27.85 7.44 2.81
CA HIS A 93 27.48 7.98 4.12
C HIS A 93 26.17 7.41 4.67
N GLY A 94 25.27 6.95 3.80
CA GLY A 94 24.06 6.24 4.22
C GLY A 94 24.34 4.88 4.90
N TYR A 95 25.52 4.29 4.69
CA TYR A 95 25.92 3.07 5.39
C TYR A 95 26.36 3.34 6.84
N MET A 96 26.82 4.55 7.14
CA MET A 96 27.36 4.87 8.45
C MET A 96 26.24 4.98 9.49
N ASN A 97 26.49 4.51 10.72
CA ASN A 97 25.54 4.61 11.83
C ASN A 97 25.16 6.06 12.17
N CYS A 98 26.01 7.05 11.86
CA CYS A 98 25.68 8.47 12.04
C CYS A 98 24.53 8.95 11.14
N SER A 99 24.23 8.26 10.03
CA SER A 99 23.04 8.54 9.21
C SER A 99 21.75 8.04 9.87
N ASN A 100 21.86 7.16 10.87
CA ASN A 100 20.77 6.45 11.55
C ASN A 100 19.86 5.58 10.65
N LEU A 101 20.04 5.59 9.33
CA LEU A 101 19.25 4.80 8.38
C LEU A 101 19.38 3.27 8.59
N PRO A 102 20.55 2.71 8.93
CA PRO A 102 20.66 1.29 9.28
C PRO A 102 19.84 0.90 10.50
N ASN A 103 19.79 1.76 11.53
CA ASN A 103 19.01 1.50 12.75
C ASN A 103 17.50 1.58 12.47
N ILE A 104 17.08 2.57 11.68
CA ILE A 104 15.67 2.71 11.28
C ILE A 104 15.25 1.48 10.45
N TYR A 105 16.09 1.00 9.54
CA TYR A 105 15.83 -0.22 8.78
C TYR A 105 15.62 -1.42 9.69
N ALA A 106 16.52 -1.65 10.66
CA ALA A 106 16.40 -2.76 11.61
C ALA A 106 15.07 -2.71 12.38
N LEU A 107 14.65 -1.52 12.83
CA LEU A 107 13.38 -1.34 13.52
C LEU A 107 12.18 -1.65 12.61
N ILE A 108 12.17 -1.12 11.38
CA ILE A 108 11.08 -1.31 10.43
C ILE A 108 10.95 -2.78 10.03
N THR A 109 12.04 -3.47 9.71
CA THR A 109 11.99 -4.89 9.34
C THR A 109 11.41 -5.76 10.45
N ALA A 110 11.62 -5.39 11.71
CA ALA A 110 11.04 -6.10 12.83
C ALA A 110 9.49 -5.98 12.84
N THR A 111 8.96 -4.83 12.43
CA THR A 111 7.50 -4.60 12.33
C THR A 111 6.81 -5.50 11.30
N GLU A 112 7.53 -6.04 10.31
CA GLU A 112 6.96 -7.02 9.37
C GLU A 112 6.58 -8.34 10.06
N THR A 113 7.16 -8.61 11.24
CA THR A 113 6.96 -9.85 12.00
C THR A 113 6.11 -9.67 13.26
N TYR A 114 6.25 -8.53 13.94
CA TYR A 114 5.47 -8.22 15.14
C TYR A 114 3.98 -8.00 14.80
N GLU A 115 3.09 -8.30 15.75
CA GLU A 115 1.62 -8.24 15.58
C GLU A 115 1.05 -9.14 14.45
N GLY A 116 1.87 -10.07 13.95
CA GLY A 116 1.52 -11.03 12.91
C GLY A 116 2.41 -10.90 11.68
N GLU A 117 2.90 -12.03 11.16
CA GLU A 117 3.72 -12.05 9.96
C GLU A 117 2.91 -11.63 8.72
N ASN A 118 3.52 -10.85 7.83
CA ASN A 118 2.82 -10.18 6.73
C ASN A 118 2.05 -11.15 5.81
N THR A 119 2.59 -12.32 5.48
CA THR A 119 1.88 -13.35 4.69
C THR A 119 0.63 -13.85 5.40
N VAL A 120 0.71 -14.12 6.70
CA VAL A 120 -0.44 -14.55 7.51
C VAL A 120 -1.52 -13.48 7.55
N LEU A 121 -1.16 -12.20 7.71
CA LEU A 121 -2.10 -11.08 7.74
C LEU A 121 -2.77 -10.84 6.37
N LEU A 122 -2.02 -10.99 5.28
CA LEU A 122 -2.58 -10.95 3.94
C LEU A 122 -3.54 -12.11 3.71
N LEU A 123 -3.27 -13.30 4.24
CA LEU A 123 -4.21 -14.45 4.19
C LEU A 123 -5.50 -14.18 4.97
N GLN A 124 -5.43 -13.52 6.13
CA GLN A 124 -6.63 -13.12 6.88
C GLN A 124 -7.48 -12.15 6.06
N THR A 125 -6.85 -11.16 5.42
CA THR A 125 -7.50 -10.22 4.52
C THR A 125 -8.13 -10.95 3.33
N ALA A 126 -7.40 -11.88 2.70
CA ALA A 126 -7.89 -12.65 1.57
C ALA A 126 -9.12 -13.51 1.93
N ARG A 127 -9.11 -14.17 3.11
CA ARG A 127 -10.27 -14.93 3.61
C ARG A 127 -11.50 -14.04 3.80
N PHE A 128 -11.32 -12.83 4.32
CA PHE A 128 -12.40 -11.86 4.44
C PHE A 128 -12.97 -11.45 3.08
N LEU A 129 -12.11 -11.17 2.10
CA LEU A 129 -12.53 -10.82 0.74
C LEU A 129 -13.31 -11.96 0.06
N ILE A 130 -12.83 -13.20 0.16
CA ILE A 130 -13.51 -14.38 -0.42
C ILE A 130 -14.90 -14.57 0.20
N LYS A 131 -15.00 -14.52 1.54
CA LYS A 131 -16.30 -14.64 2.23
C LYS A 131 -17.29 -13.55 1.84
N SER A 132 -16.80 -12.31 1.69
CA SER A 132 -17.61 -11.17 1.26
C SER A 132 -18.12 -11.37 -0.17
N TYR A 133 -17.27 -11.88 -1.05
CA TYR A 133 -17.63 -12.23 -2.42
C TYR A 133 -18.65 -13.37 -2.51
N GLU A 134 -18.47 -14.45 -1.73
CA GLU A 134 -19.42 -15.57 -1.66
C GLU A 134 -20.80 -15.11 -1.15
N SER A 135 -20.81 -14.26 -0.12
CA SER A 135 -22.05 -13.70 0.44
C SER A 135 -22.82 -12.88 -0.60
N MET A 136 -22.11 -12.11 -1.42
CA MET A 136 -22.69 -11.36 -2.54
C MET A 136 -23.30 -12.29 -3.59
N GLN A 137 -22.61 -13.38 -3.98
CA GLN A 137 -23.13 -14.35 -4.95
C GLN A 137 -24.42 -15.03 -4.47
N MET A 138 -24.56 -15.24 -3.15
CA MET A 138 -25.75 -15.82 -2.55
C MET A 138 -26.93 -14.83 -2.42
N GLY A 139 -26.78 -13.58 -2.87
CA GLY A 139 -27.83 -12.56 -2.77
C GLY A 139 -28.07 -12.05 -1.34
N ASN A 140 -27.20 -12.41 -0.39
CA ASN A 140 -27.21 -11.81 0.94
C ASN A 140 -26.60 -10.41 0.82
N ASN A 141 -27.47 -9.41 0.70
CA ASN A 141 -27.14 -7.99 0.92
C ASN A 141 -26.81 -7.76 2.40
N MET A 142 -25.82 -8.47 2.94
CA MET A 142 -25.20 -8.05 4.20
C MET A 142 -24.56 -6.70 3.90
N SER A 143 -25.27 -5.63 4.25
CA SER A 143 -24.86 -4.22 4.29
C SER A 143 -23.42 -4.06 3.80
N MET A 144 -23.25 -3.99 2.47
CA MET A 144 -21.93 -4.10 1.89
C MET A 144 -21.09 -2.98 2.47
N LEU A 145 -20.04 -3.35 3.21
CA LEU A 145 -19.27 -2.38 3.95
C LEU A 145 -18.65 -1.40 2.93
N GLU A 146 -18.57 -0.12 3.31
CA GLU A 146 -18.24 1.00 2.42
C GLU A 146 -17.03 0.71 1.51
N THR A 147 -15.99 0.08 2.05
CA THR A 147 -14.75 -0.24 1.35
C THR A 147 -14.91 -1.30 0.25
N LEU A 148 -15.91 -2.18 0.36
CA LEU A 148 -16.16 -3.28 -0.57
C LEU A 148 -17.21 -2.96 -1.63
N SER A 149 -17.79 -1.75 -1.61
CA SER A 149 -18.78 -1.29 -2.59
C SER A 149 -18.35 -1.47 -4.05
N TYR A 150 -17.05 -1.43 -4.34
CA TYR A 150 -16.52 -1.69 -5.68
C TYR A 150 -16.79 -3.12 -6.19
N LEU A 151 -17.01 -4.09 -5.30
CA LEU A 151 -17.32 -5.46 -5.67
C LEU A 151 -18.73 -5.60 -6.26
N GLU A 152 -19.68 -4.72 -5.94
CA GLU A 152 -21.00 -4.74 -6.60
C GLU A 152 -20.88 -4.53 -8.11
N ARG A 153 -19.95 -3.64 -8.49
CA ARG A 153 -19.66 -3.36 -9.90
C ARG A 153 -19.19 -4.59 -10.66
N TYR A 154 -18.62 -5.60 -9.98
CA TYR A 154 -18.21 -6.86 -10.60
C TYR A 154 -19.36 -7.58 -11.30
N SER A 155 -20.57 -7.57 -10.71
CA SER A 155 -21.77 -8.18 -11.30
C SER A 155 -22.15 -7.56 -12.65
N SER A 156 -21.83 -6.28 -12.84
CA SER A 156 -22.11 -5.50 -14.05
C SER A 156 -21.04 -5.63 -15.15
N LEU A 157 -19.91 -6.28 -14.87
CA LEU A 157 -18.83 -6.43 -15.84
C LEU A 157 -19.23 -7.43 -16.94
N LYS A 158 -19.13 -7.00 -18.20
CA LYS A 158 -19.28 -7.87 -19.37
C LYS A 158 -18.20 -8.97 -19.33
N ARG A 159 -18.63 -10.23 -19.33
CA ARG A 159 -17.73 -11.39 -19.44
C ARG A 159 -17.52 -11.69 -20.91
N LEU A 160 -16.47 -11.09 -21.49
CA LEU A 160 -16.03 -11.41 -22.84
C LEU A 160 -15.01 -12.57 -22.79
N PRO A 161 -15.01 -13.49 -23.76
CA PRO A 161 -13.97 -14.51 -23.86
C PRO A 161 -12.62 -13.82 -24.08
N TRP A 162 -11.60 -14.21 -23.31
CA TRP A 162 -10.27 -13.65 -23.45
C TRP A 162 -9.68 -14.02 -24.81
N THR A 163 -9.25 -13.01 -25.56
CA THR A 163 -8.47 -13.19 -26.79
C THR A 163 -7.18 -12.38 -26.68
N THR A 164 -6.09 -12.85 -27.27
CA THR A 164 -4.79 -12.15 -27.30
C THR A 164 -4.74 -11.02 -28.33
N THR A 165 -5.89 -10.42 -28.66
CA THR A 165 -5.98 -9.25 -29.55
C THR A 165 -5.79 -7.96 -28.75
N LEU A 166 -5.17 -6.95 -29.36
CA LEU A 166 -4.97 -5.64 -28.74
C LEU A 166 -6.31 -5.01 -28.32
N ASP A 167 -7.37 -5.19 -29.11
CA ASP A 167 -8.72 -4.69 -28.82
C ASP A 167 -9.32 -5.34 -27.57
N CYS A 168 -9.10 -6.64 -27.38
CA CYS A 168 -9.53 -7.33 -26.16
C CYS A 168 -8.74 -6.86 -24.93
N MET A 169 -7.43 -6.65 -25.06
CA MET A 169 -6.60 -6.11 -23.98
C MET A 169 -7.00 -4.67 -23.63
N ALA A 170 -7.22 -3.83 -24.64
CA ALA A 170 -7.68 -2.45 -24.48
C ALA A 170 -9.08 -2.41 -23.86
N SER A 171 -10.02 -3.21 -24.37
CA SER A 171 -11.38 -3.31 -23.81
C SER A 171 -11.37 -3.81 -22.36
N ALA A 172 -10.55 -4.81 -22.04
CA ALA A 172 -10.41 -5.29 -20.66
C ALA A 172 -9.81 -4.22 -19.76
N PHE A 173 -8.78 -3.51 -20.24
CA PHE A 173 -8.19 -2.38 -19.51
C PHE A 173 -9.22 -1.28 -19.26
N PHE A 174 -9.93 -0.80 -20.29
CA PHE A 174 -10.96 0.24 -20.13
C PHE A 174 -12.15 -0.22 -19.28
N GLN A 175 -12.46 -1.51 -19.27
CA GLN A 175 -13.52 -2.05 -18.43
C GLN A 175 -13.15 -2.06 -16.94
N VAL A 176 -11.87 -2.25 -16.62
CA VAL A 176 -11.35 -2.28 -15.23
C VAL A 176 -10.89 -0.90 -14.76
N ALA A 177 -10.10 -0.19 -15.57
CA ALA A 177 -9.50 1.10 -15.27
C ALA A 177 -10.37 2.30 -15.67
N GLY A 178 -11.39 2.09 -16.51
CA GLY A 178 -12.30 3.15 -16.95
C GLY A 178 -13.29 3.53 -15.85
N ARG A 179 -12.88 4.49 -15.03
CA ARG A 179 -13.62 5.72 -14.68
C ARG A 179 -12.61 6.81 -14.33
#